data_AF-A0A644TGR6-F1
#
_entry.id   AF-A0A644TGR6-F1
#
_cell.length_a   1.000
_cell.length_b   1.000
_cell.length_c   1.000
_cell.angle_alpha   90.00
_cell.angle_beta   90.00
_cell.angle_gamma   90.00
#
_symmetry.space_group_name_H-M   'P 1'
#
loop_
_entity.id
_entity.type
_entity.pdbx_description
1 polymer ?
#
loop_
_entity_poly.entity_id
_entity_poly.type
_entity_poly.pdbx_seq_one_letter_code
_entity_poly.pdbx_strand_id
1 'polypeptide(L)'
;MNKEKYIKIILFILFANSICLNANCIVPNILLKTVQITENETSNPYLIRTNEDVNTFYNIVNRFTYKKQEEKNVIDCLNKENCTYITNSLIENNITNIDLGLHQINYKSYKYPAYTYFDKVQSSINACSIIEDKIKMNKNKWSWEVLASYHSITPHLNRKYKEKLIKNYIKLISQIQN
;
A
#
# COMPACT_ATOMS: atom_id res chain seq x y z
N MET A 1 -37.90 -0.23 29.10
CA MET A 1 -36.48 0.04 28.73
C MET A 1 -36.36 -0.05 27.22
N ASN A 2 -36.03 1.06 26.54
CA ASN A 2 -36.46 1.29 25.16
C ASN A 2 -35.43 0.81 24.11
N LYS A 3 -35.82 -0.15 23.25
CA LYS A 3 -34.97 -0.77 22.21
C LYS A 3 -34.30 0.24 21.27
N GLU A 4 -34.94 1.38 21.05
CA GLU A 4 -34.41 2.48 20.21
C GLU A 4 -33.09 3.08 20.74
N LYS A 5 -32.87 3.06 22.06
CA LYS A 5 -31.66 3.62 22.67
C LYS A 5 -30.43 2.75 22.37
N TYR A 6 -30.61 1.43 22.29
CA TYR A 6 -29.55 0.49 21.95
C TYR A 6 -29.20 0.49 20.46
N ILE A 7 -30.19 0.65 19.57
CA ILE A 7 -29.95 0.74 18.12
C ILE A 7 -29.11 1.99 17.79
N LYS A 8 -29.36 3.13 18.44
CA LYS A 8 -28.54 4.35 18.28
C LYS A 8 -27.11 4.19 18.80
N ILE A 9 -26.92 3.47 19.90
CA ILE A 9 -25.57 3.20 20.46
C ILE A 9 -24.78 2.26 19.54
N ILE A 10 -25.42 1.23 18.97
CA ILE A 10 -24.78 0.31 18.02
C ILE A 10 -24.42 1.02 16.70
N LEU A 11 -25.28 1.91 16.21
CA LEU A 11 -24.99 2.71 15.00
C LEU A 11 -23.81 3.68 15.21
N PHE A 12 -23.63 4.20 16.43
CA PHE A 12 -22.51 5.07 16.78
C PHE A 12 -21.18 4.28 16.90
N ILE A 13 -21.24 3.02 17.36
CA ILE A 13 -20.06 2.15 17.46
C ILE A 13 -19.59 1.66 16.06
N LEU A 14 -20.49 1.53 15.09
CA LEU A 14 -20.13 1.21 13.71
C LEU A 14 -19.40 2.37 12.99
N PHE A 15 -19.62 3.62 13.40
CA PHE A 15 -18.83 4.78 12.93
C PHE A 15 -17.52 4.98 13.70
N ALA A 16 -17.46 4.56 14.97
CA ALA A 16 -16.29 4.73 15.83
C ALA A 16 -15.12 3.77 15.51
N ASN A 17 -15.35 2.71 14.73
CA ASN A 17 -14.28 1.87 14.19
C ASN A 17 -13.67 2.43 12.89
N SER A 18 -13.83 3.73 12.66
CA SER A 18 -12.98 4.46 11.73
C SER A 18 -11.56 4.44 12.31
N ILE A 19 -10.77 3.43 11.93
CA ILE A 19 -9.32 3.47 12.09
C ILE A 19 -8.90 4.81 11.49
N CYS A 20 -8.49 5.75 12.35
CA CYS A 20 -8.14 7.11 11.98
C CYS A 20 -6.95 7.10 11.00
N LEU A 21 -7.24 6.91 9.72
CA LEU A 21 -6.46 7.54 8.68
C LEU A 21 -6.84 9.02 8.68
N ASN A 22 -5.79 9.83 8.75
CA ASN A 22 -5.74 11.28 8.77
C ASN A 22 -6.95 11.98 8.13
N ALA A 23 -7.47 13.03 8.77
CA ALA A 23 -8.61 13.84 8.32
C ALA A 23 -8.43 14.53 6.94
N ASN A 24 -7.30 14.32 6.27
CA ASN A 24 -6.90 14.96 5.02
C ASN A 24 -6.89 14.02 3.79
N CYS A 25 -7.19 12.73 3.95
CA CYS A 25 -7.25 11.81 2.80
C CYS A 25 -8.67 11.73 2.24
N ILE A 26 -8.88 12.12 0.98
CA ILE A 26 -10.23 12.03 0.35
C ILE A 26 -10.58 10.60 -0.10
N VAL A 27 -9.61 9.69 -0.10
CA VAL A 27 -9.79 8.31 -0.55
C VAL A 27 -10.42 7.49 0.60
N PRO A 28 -11.59 6.87 0.40
CA PRO A 28 -12.21 6.02 1.42
C PRO A 28 -11.26 4.93 1.94
N ASN A 29 -11.24 4.71 3.25
CA ASN A 29 -10.39 3.71 3.91
C ASN A 29 -10.50 2.31 3.29
N ILE A 30 -11.71 1.92 2.86
CA ILE A 30 -11.94 0.63 2.20
C ILE A 30 -11.20 0.51 0.87
N LEU A 31 -11.05 1.60 0.11
CA LEU A 31 -10.31 1.62 -1.14
C LEU A 31 -8.80 1.61 -0.91
N LEU A 32 -8.30 2.35 0.10
CA LEU A 32 -6.89 2.24 0.51
C LEU A 32 -6.55 0.83 0.98
N LYS A 33 -7.43 0.22 1.78
CA LYS A 33 -7.26 -1.17 2.21
C LYS A 33 -7.29 -2.13 1.02
N THR A 34 -8.15 -1.87 0.02
CA THR A 34 -8.21 -2.64 -1.23
C THR A 34 -6.88 -2.56 -1.98
N VAL A 35 -6.31 -1.36 -2.14
CA VAL A 35 -4.97 -1.18 -2.75
C VAL A 35 -3.93 -1.94 -1.95
N GLN A 36 -3.88 -1.75 -0.62
CA GLN A 36 -2.94 -2.45 0.25
C GLN A 36 -2.96 -3.96 0.04
N ILE A 37 -4.13 -4.62 0.10
CA ILE A 37 -4.18 -6.09 -0.03
C ILE A 37 -3.95 -6.56 -1.46
N THR A 38 -4.12 -5.68 -2.45
CA THR A 38 -3.82 -5.99 -3.85
C THR A 38 -2.32 -5.94 -4.12
N GLU A 39 -1.60 -5.05 -3.45
CA GLU A 39 -0.14 -4.93 -3.52
C GLU A 39 0.58 -5.92 -2.60
N ASN A 40 0.04 -6.14 -1.41
CA ASN A 40 0.67 -6.88 -0.33
C ASN A 40 -0.38 -7.64 0.50
N GLU A 41 -0.66 -8.87 0.06
CA GLU A 41 -1.65 -9.75 0.70
C GLU A 41 -1.32 -10.05 2.17
N THR A 42 -0.03 -10.11 2.53
CA THR A 42 0.42 -10.40 3.90
C THR A 42 0.17 -9.24 4.87
N SER A 43 -0.04 -8.02 4.35
CA SER A 43 -0.09 -6.79 5.14
C SER A 43 1.16 -6.55 6.02
N ASN A 44 2.29 -7.18 5.70
CA ASN A 44 3.57 -6.93 6.36
C ASN A 44 4.17 -5.61 5.83
N PRO A 45 4.34 -4.57 6.66
CA PRO A 45 4.89 -3.30 6.21
C PRO A 45 6.40 -3.33 5.97
N TYR A 46 7.10 -4.43 6.26
CA TYR A 46 8.57 -4.53 6.23
C TYR A 46 9.08 -5.28 4.99
N LEU A 47 8.36 -5.17 3.87
CA LEU A 47 8.73 -5.81 2.61
C LEU A 47 9.43 -4.83 1.68
N ILE A 48 10.50 -5.30 1.04
CA ILE A 48 11.14 -4.64 -0.10
C ILE A 48 11.09 -5.61 -1.28
N ARG A 49 10.54 -5.13 -2.40
CA ARG A 49 10.53 -5.85 -3.67
C ARG A 49 11.41 -5.13 -4.67
N THR A 50 12.23 -5.85 -5.41
CA THR A 50 13.01 -5.29 -6.52
C THR A 50 12.36 -5.59 -7.87
N ASN A 51 12.36 -4.58 -8.74
CA ASN A 51 12.05 -4.70 -10.16
C ASN A 51 13.32 -4.57 -11.02
N GLU A 52 14.50 -4.49 -10.39
CA GLU A 52 15.82 -4.54 -11.02
C GLU A 52 16.34 -5.99 -11.12
N ASP A 53 17.54 -6.15 -11.68
CA ASP A 53 18.28 -7.40 -11.62
C ASP A 53 18.44 -7.89 -10.16
N VAL A 54 18.02 -9.15 -9.94
CA VAL A 54 17.95 -9.75 -8.61
C VAL A 54 19.34 -9.97 -8.01
N ASN A 55 20.36 -10.26 -8.83
CA ASN A 55 21.72 -10.47 -8.33
C ASN A 55 22.31 -9.17 -7.81
N THR A 56 22.14 -8.08 -8.55
CA THR A 56 22.59 -6.74 -8.16
C THR A 56 21.93 -6.28 -6.86
N PHE A 57 20.63 -6.56 -6.70
CA PHE A 57 19.90 -6.33 -5.45
C PHE A 57 20.51 -7.12 -4.27
N TYR A 58 20.75 -8.42 -4.44
CA TYR A 58 21.30 -9.25 -3.35
C TYR A 58 22.77 -8.94 -3.02
N ASN A 59 23.56 -8.40 -3.96
CA ASN A 59 24.92 -7.94 -3.67
C ASN A 59 24.97 -6.85 -2.58
N ILE A 60 23.88 -6.10 -2.43
CA ILE A 60 23.73 -5.08 -1.38
C ILE A 60 23.03 -5.67 -0.15
N VAL A 61 21.87 -6.31 -0.36
CA VAL A 61 21.01 -6.82 0.72
C VAL A 61 21.69 -7.87 1.60
N ASN A 62 22.59 -8.69 1.03
CA ASN A 62 23.31 -9.72 1.79
C ASN A 62 24.24 -9.20 2.90
N ARG A 63 24.45 -7.87 2.98
CA ARG A 63 25.19 -7.22 4.06
C ARG A 63 24.34 -7.01 5.33
N PHE A 64 23.04 -7.29 5.26
CA PHE A 64 22.07 -7.03 6.31
C PHE A 64 21.37 -8.33 6.74
N THR A 65 20.74 -8.32 7.91
CA THR A 65 19.84 -9.41 8.32
C THR A 65 18.49 -9.24 7.61
N TYR A 66 17.99 -10.30 6.97
CA TYR A 66 16.68 -10.31 6.33
C TYR A 66 16.14 -11.74 6.22
N LYS A 67 14.84 -11.88 5.95
CA LYS A 67 14.19 -13.15 5.61
C LYS A 67 13.81 -13.16 4.13
N LYS A 68 14.26 -14.18 3.41
CA LYS A 68 13.82 -14.44 2.02
C LYS A 68 12.34 -14.81 2.00
N GLN A 69 11.62 -14.28 1.03
CA GLN A 69 10.25 -14.71 0.73
C GLN A 69 10.27 -15.78 -0.37
N GLU A 70 9.12 -16.42 -0.62
CA GLU A 70 8.97 -17.38 -1.72
C GLU A 70 9.26 -16.72 -3.07
N GLU A 71 8.82 -15.47 -3.25
CA GLU A 71 9.16 -14.66 -4.40
C GLU A 71 10.61 -14.17 -4.31
N LYS A 72 11.45 -14.64 -5.23
CA LYS A 72 12.91 -14.39 -5.21
C LYS A 72 13.30 -12.91 -5.15
N ASN A 73 12.46 -12.01 -5.66
CA ASN A 73 12.71 -10.58 -5.71
C ASN A 73 12.13 -9.83 -4.50
N VAL A 74 11.69 -10.53 -3.45
CA VAL A 74 11.11 -9.93 -2.24
C VAL A 74 11.88 -10.40 -1.01
N ILE A 75 12.16 -9.44 -0.13
CA ILE A 75 12.70 -9.70 1.20
C ILE A 75 11.79 -9.11 2.26
N ASP A 76 11.80 -9.73 3.43
CA ASP A 76 11.28 -9.15 4.67
C ASP A 76 12.47 -8.69 5.49
N CYS A 77 12.56 -7.38 5.71
CA CYS A 77 13.62 -6.76 6.49
C CYS A 77 13.31 -6.68 7.99
N LEU A 78 12.29 -7.42 8.44
CA LEU A 78 11.97 -7.77 9.84
C LEU A 78 11.43 -6.62 10.69
N ASN A 79 11.95 -5.42 10.52
CA ASN A 79 11.50 -4.22 11.21
C ASN A 79 11.77 -2.93 10.41
N LYS A 80 11.13 -1.84 10.84
CA LYS A 80 11.19 -0.53 10.19
C LYS A 80 12.61 0.03 10.07
N GLU A 81 13.41 -0.07 11.12
CA GLU A 81 14.77 0.49 11.15
C GLU A 81 15.66 -0.21 10.13
N ASN A 82 15.69 -1.55 10.15
CA ASN A 82 16.48 -2.33 9.23
C ASN A 82 16.03 -2.15 7.77
N CYS A 83 14.72 -2.10 7.50
CA CYS A 83 14.21 -1.76 6.17
C CYS A 83 14.65 -0.37 5.70
N THR A 84 14.71 0.61 6.60
CA THR A 84 15.19 1.96 6.29
C THR A 84 16.66 1.93 5.90
N TYR A 85 17.52 1.22 6.65
CA TYR A 85 18.93 1.09 6.32
C TYR A 85 19.18 0.36 5.01
N ILE A 86 18.50 -0.77 4.78
CA ILE A 86 18.61 -1.52 3.51
C ILE A 86 18.19 -0.63 2.35
N THR A 87 17.07 0.09 2.47
CA THR A 87 16.58 0.99 1.42
C THR A 87 17.56 2.10 1.10
N ASN A 88 18.13 2.76 2.12
CA ASN A 88 19.14 3.79 1.90
C ASN A 88 20.38 3.22 1.20
N SER A 89 20.85 2.04 1.63
CA SER A 89 22.00 1.38 0.99
C SER A 89 21.72 1.01 -0.47
N LEU A 90 20.51 0.55 -0.79
CA LEU A 90 20.08 0.29 -2.16
C LEU A 90 20.11 1.58 -3.00
N ILE A 91 19.56 2.68 -2.48
CA ILE A 91 19.52 3.99 -3.15
C ILE A 91 20.93 4.53 -3.40
N GLU A 92 21.82 4.47 -2.39
CA GLU A 92 23.22 4.88 -2.50
C GLU A 92 23.99 4.09 -3.57
N ASN A 93 23.56 2.86 -3.85
CA ASN A 93 24.10 1.99 -4.90
C ASN A 93 23.28 2.05 -6.21
N ASN A 94 22.46 3.08 -6.39
CA ASN A 94 21.62 3.33 -7.58
C ASN A 94 20.54 2.27 -7.86
N ILE A 95 20.19 1.42 -6.89
CA ILE A 95 19.10 0.46 -6.99
C ILE A 95 17.81 1.15 -6.55
N THR A 96 17.08 1.74 -7.50
CA THR A 96 15.95 2.64 -7.21
C THR A 96 14.60 2.14 -7.69
N ASN A 97 14.54 1.19 -8.63
CA ASN A 97 13.28 0.58 -9.05
C ASN A 97 12.85 -0.52 -8.07
N ILE A 98 12.48 -0.10 -6.87
CA ILE A 98 12.09 -0.96 -5.75
C ILE A 98 10.72 -0.53 -5.21
N ASP A 99 9.89 -1.51 -4.87
CA ASP A 99 8.57 -1.29 -4.29
C ASP A 99 8.64 -1.52 -2.77
N LEU A 100 8.18 -0.53 -2.01
CA LEU A 100 8.48 -0.42 -0.59
C LEU A 100 7.23 -0.48 0.28
N GLY A 101 7.30 -1.34 1.30
CA GLY A 101 6.43 -1.34 2.45
C GLY A 101 4.99 -1.76 2.18
N LEU A 102 4.07 -1.24 2.99
CA LEU A 102 2.71 -1.77 3.09
C LEU A 102 1.91 -1.66 1.78
N HIS A 103 2.09 -0.58 1.04
CA HIS A 103 1.41 -0.32 -0.23
C HIS A 103 2.30 -0.54 -1.45
N GLN A 104 3.49 -1.14 -1.27
CA GLN A 104 4.48 -1.39 -2.34
C GLN A 104 4.69 -0.16 -3.22
N ILE A 105 4.92 1.01 -2.60
CA ILE A 105 5.11 2.26 -3.35
C ILE A 105 6.48 2.20 -4.03
N ASN A 106 6.51 2.36 -5.34
CA ASN A 106 7.73 2.35 -6.13
C ASN A 106 8.58 3.60 -5.89
N TYR A 107 9.80 3.43 -5.36
CA TYR A 107 10.70 4.54 -5.01
C TYR A 107 11.12 5.38 -6.23
N LYS A 108 11.38 4.74 -7.37
CA LYS A 108 11.74 5.43 -8.62
C LYS A 108 10.65 6.40 -9.08
N SER A 109 9.38 6.06 -8.86
CA SER A 109 8.23 6.87 -9.26
C SER A 109 7.83 7.91 -8.21
N TYR A 110 7.87 7.55 -6.93
CA TYR A 110 7.45 8.42 -5.83
C TYR A 110 8.50 8.38 -4.71
N LYS A 111 9.22 9.49 -4.55
CA LYS A 111 10.33 9.62 -3.61
C LYS A 111 9.85 10.24 -2.30
N TYR A 112 9.87 9.45 -1.24
CA TYR A 112 9.61 9.85 0.14
C TYR A 112 10.83 9.50 1.00
N PRO A 113 10.93 10.04 2.22
CA PRO A 113 11.95 9.58 3.17
C PRO A 113 11.80 8.08 3.45
N ALA A 114 12.89 7.31 3.40
CA ALA A 114 12.87 5.85 3.44
C ALA A 114 12.07 5.24 4.61
N TYR A 115 12.14 5.85 5.80
CA TYR A 115 11.42 5.36 6.97
C TYR A 115 9.89 5.43 6.84
N THR A 116 9.38 6.29 5.96
CA THR A 116 7.92 6.51 5.81
C THR A 116 7.24 5.38 5.06
N TYR A 117 7.95 4.66 4.17
CA TYR A 117 7.39 3.51 3.46
C TYR A 117 7.05 2.35 4.40
N PHE A 118 7.85 2.17 5.46
CA PHE A 118 7.77 1.07 6.42
C PHE A 118 6.99 1.43 7.69
N ASP A 119 6.44 2.64 7.74
CA ASP A 119 5.50 3.08 8.77
C ASP A 119 4.07 2.90 8.25
N LYS A 120 3.21 2.16 8.96
CA LYS A 120 1.87 1.83 8.45
C LYS A 120 1.04 3.08 8.16
N VAL A 121 1.10 4.08 9.05
CA VAL A 121 0.30 5.31 8.93
C VAL A 121 0.85 6.18 7.80
N GLN A 122 2.17 6.41 7.78
CA GLN A 122 2.77 7.25 6.73
C GLN A 122 2.69 6.58 5.35
N SER A 123 2.87 5.26 5.26
CA SER A 123 2.70 4.51 4.01
C SER A 123 1.30 4.70 3.44
N SER A 124 0.27 4.64 4.28
CA SER A 124 -1.11 4.91 3.86
C SER A 124 -1.34 6.36 3.43
N ILE A 125 -0.73 7.34 4.12
CA ILE A 125 -0.80 8.76 3.74
C ILE A 125 -0.15 8.97 2.37
N ASN A 126 1.03 8.40 2.16
CA ASN A 126 1.74 8.46 0.88
C ASN A 126 0.93 7.82 -0.25
N ALA A 127 0.33 6.64 0.00
CA ALA A 127 -0.55 5.99 -0.98
C ALA A 127 -1.78 6.83 -1.30
N CYS A 128 -2.40 7.45 -0.30
CA CYS A 128 -3.51 8.38 -0.51
C CYS A 128 -3.10 9.56 -1.39
N SER A 129 -1.98 10.22 -1.08
CA SER A 129 -1.46 11.33 -1.88
C SER A 129 -1.28 10.94 -3.36
N ILE A 130 -0.75 9.74 -3.63
CA ILE A 130 -0.57 9.25 -5.01
C ILE A 130 -1.94 9.11 -5.71
N ILE A 131 -2.91 8.52 -5.03
CA ILE A 131 -4.26 8.31 -5.60
C ILE A 131 -4.96 9.64 -5.83
N GLU A 132 -4.82 10.59 -4.92
CA GLU A 132 -5.34 11.95 -5.08
C GLU A 132 -4.79 12.64 -6.32
N ASP A 133 -3.50 12.47 -6.59
CA ASP A 133 -2.91 13.01 -7.81
C ASP A 133 -3.49 12.33 -9.06
N LYS A 134 -3.78 11.03 -9.02
CA LYS A 134 -4.49 10.34 -10.12
C LYS A 134 -5.90 10.87 -10.31
N ILE A 135 -6.62 11.16 -9.24
CA ILE A 135 -7.95 11.78 -9.28
C ILE A 135 -7.89 13.16 -9.95
N LYS A 136 -6.94 14.01 -9.53
CA LYS A 136 -6.74 15.35 -10.09
C LYS A 136 -6.42 15.28 -11.59
N MET A 137 -5.52 14.38 -12.00
CA MET A 137 -5.19 14.13 -13.41
C MET A 137 -6.41 13.73 -14.24
N ASN A 138 -7.43 13.14 -13.61
CA ASN A 138 -8.69 12.73 -14.25
C ASN A 138 -9.84 13.73 -14.04
N LYS A 139 -9.51 15.03 -13.83
CA LYS A 139 -10.50 16.11 -13.65
C LYS A 139 -11.47 15.84 -12.49
N ASN A 140 -10.94 15.31 -11.38
CA ASN A 140 -11.69 14.93 -10.19
C ASN A 140 -12.78 13.89 -10.43
N LYS A 141 -12.70 13.11 -11.52
CA LYS A 141 -13.60 12.00 -11.78
C LYS A 141 -13.08 10.75 -11.10
N TRP A 142 -14.02 9.95 -10.59
CA TRP A 142 -13.70 8.71 -9.89
C TRP A 142 -14.15 7.49 -10.67
N SER A 143 -13.26 6.50 -10.79
CA SER A 143 -13.55 5.20 -11.36
C SER A 143 -12.51 4.17 -10.92
N TRP A 144 -12.80 2.90 -11.15
CA TRP A 144 -11.85 1.81 -10.90
C TRP A 144 -10.59 1.93 -11.75
N GLU A 145 -10.68 2.47 -12.97
CA GLU A 145 -9.54 2.78 -13.84
C GLU A 145 -8.63 3.85 -13.22
N VAL A 146 -9.22 4.90 -12.62
CA VAL A 146 -8.45 5.94 -11.93
C VAL A 146 -7.75 5.36 -10.71
N LEU A 147 -8.44 4.57 -9.87
CA LEU A 147 -7.79 3.90 -8.74
C LEU A 147 -6.68 2.93 -9.22
N ALA A 148 -6.93 2.18 -10.29
CA ALA A 148 -5.95 1.26 -10.85
C ALA A 148 -4.70 1.96 -11.44
N SER A 149 -4.80 3.25 -11.73
CA SER A 149 -3.65 4.05 -12.18
C SER A 149 -2.62 4.33 -11.09
N TYR A 150 -2.94 3.99 -9.83
CA TYR A 150 -1.96 3.85 -8.75
C TYR A 150 -0.80 2.94 -9.18
N HIS A 151 -1.14 1.76 -9.72
CA HIS A 151 -0.16 0.78 -10.19
C HIS A 151 0.37 1.12 -11.58
N SER A 152 -0.50 1.45 -12.54
CA SER A 152 -0.07 1.84 -13.89
C SER A 152 -1.15 2.56 -14.69
N ILE A 153 -0.76 3.59 -15.44
CA ILE A 153 -1.61 4.24 -16.46
C ILE A 153 -1.66 3.47 -17.78
N THR A 154 -0.73 2.52 -18.00
CA THR A 154 -0.66 1.74 -19.24
C THR A 154 -1.92 0.87 -19.38
N PRO A 155 -2.69 0.98 -20.48
CA PRO A 155 -4.06 0.43 -20.54
C PRO A 155 -4.19 -1.05 -20.17
N HIS A 156 -3.30 -1.90 -20.68
CA HIS A 156 -3.37 -3.34 -20.42
C HIS A 156 -2.97 -3.72 -18.98
N LEU A 157 -2.02 -3.00 -18.37
CA LEU A 157 -1.60 -3.21 -16.98
C LEU A 157 -2.65 -2.69 -16.01
N ASN A 158 -3.17 -1.49 -16.29
CA ASN A 158 -4.28 -0.89 -15.56
C ASN A 158 -5.48 -1.84 -15.51
N ARG A 159 -5.89 -2.39 -16.66
CA ARG A 159 -7.01 -3.35 -16.74
C ARG A 159 -6.79 -4.57 -15.85
N LYS A 160 -5.62 -5.22 -15.91
CA LYS A 160 -5.29 -6.37 -15.06
C LYS A 160 -5.33 -6.02 -13.57
N TYR A 161 -4.78 -4.87 -13.20
CA TYR A 161 -4.77 -4.43 -11.81
C TYR A 161 -6.17 -4.05 -11.31
N LYS A 162 -6.97 -3.40 -12.17
CA LYS A 162 -8.38 -3.06 -11.91
C LYS A 162 -9.22 -4.28 -11.57
N GLU A 163 -9.05 -5.37 -12.33
CA GLU A 163 -9.75 -6.64 -12.08
C GLU A 163 -9.40 -7.20 -10.69
N LYS A 164 -8.12 -7.12 -10.29
CA LYS A 164 -7.68 -7.51 -8.94
C LYS A 164 -8.28 -6.62 -7.85
N LEU A 165 -8.24 -5.30 -8.03
CA LEU A 165 -8.83 -4.34 -7.08
C LEU A 165 -10.32 -4.65 -6.84
N ILE A 166 -11.11 -4.83 -7.89
CA ILE A 166 -12.55 -5.13 -7.78
C ILE A 166 -12.77 -6.43 -7.03
N LYS A 167 -12.03 -7.50 -7.36
CA LYS A 167 -12.11 -8.79 -6.66
C LYS A 167 -11.81 -8.64 -5.16
N ASN A 168 -10.74 -7.93 -4.83
CA ASN A 168 -10.32 -7.71 -3.45
C ASN A 168 -11.28 -6.80 -2.67
N TYR A 169 -11.85 -5.79 -3.33
CA TYR A 169 -12.89 -4.95 -2.75
C TYR A 169 -14.14 -5.75 -2.39
N ILE A 170 -14.63 -6.59 -3.31
CA ILE A 170 -15.79 -7.47 -3.06
C ILE A 170 -15.51 -8.39 -1.87
N LYS A 171 -14.31 -9.00 -1.82
CA LYS A 171 -13.88 -9.83 -0.70
C LYS A 171 -13.94 -9.05 0.63
N LEU A 172 -13.39 -7.85 0.69
CA LEU A 172 -13.40 -7.03 1.91
C LEU A 172 -14.82 -6.67 2.36
N ILE A 173 -15.68 -6.23 1.43
CA ILE A 173 -17.07 -5.89 1.76
C ILE A 173 -17.83 -7.10 2.31
N SER A 174 -17.64 -8.29 1.72
CA SER A 174 -18.30 -9.52 2.20
C SER A 174 -17.87 -9.92 3.62
N GLN A 175 -16.66 -9.56 4.05
CA GLN A 175 -16.16 -9.83 5.39
C GLN A 175 -16.67 -8.84 6.43
N ILE A 176 -17.09 -7.64 6.03
CA ILE A 176 -17.65 -6.61 6.92
C ILE A 176 -19.14 -6.86 7.19
N GLN A 177 -19.83 -7.53 6.26
CA GLN A 177 -21.27 -7.81 6.33
C GLN A 177 -21.62 -9.09 7.09
N ASN A 178 -20.63 -9.91 7.42
CA ASN A 178 -20.75 -11.13 8.25
C ASN A 178 -20.15 -10.88 9.63
#